data_AF-B7P9K9-F1
#
_entry.id   AF-B7P9K9-F1
#
_cell.length_a   1.000
_cell.length_b   1.000
_cell.length_c   1.000
_cell.angle_alpha   90.00
_cell.angle_beta   90.00
_cell.angle_gamma   90.00
#
_symmetry.space_group_name_H-M   'P 1'
#
loop_
_entity.id
_entity.type
_entity.pdbx_description
1 polymer ?
#
loop_
_entity_poly.entity_id
_entity_poly.type
_entity_poly.pdbx_seq_one_letter_code
_entity_poly.pdbx_strand_id
1 'polypeptide(L)'
;MDKRIEYVLETRRDYTDEVSLQHFPATTSVASVTDLESSVKYSFRLAAYNRFGRGAYSNSITESTRLKCELSASFNQDSLWFIVVANGF
;
A
#
# COMPACT_ATOMS: atom_id res chain seq x y z
N MET A 1 -16.09 -6.12 28.59
CA MET A 1 -15.75 -6.51 27.21
C MET A 1 -15.30 -5.26 26.48
N ASP A 2 -14.02 -5.16 26.14
CA ASP A 2 -13.50 -4.00 25.43
C ASP A 2 -13.99 -4.04 23.97
N LYS A 3 -14.91 -3.13 23.63
CA LYS A 3 -15.42 -3.00 22.27
C LYS A 3 -14.52 -2.03 21.54
N ARG A 4 -13.44 -2.53 20.96
CA ARG A 4 -12.59 -1.72 20.09
C ARG A 4 -13.32 -1.42 18.79
N ILE A 5 -13.41 -0.13 18.46
CA ILE A 5 -13.87 0.34 17.15
C ILE A 5 -12.65 0.38 16.24
N GLU A 6 -12.84 -0.04 15.00
CA GLU A 6 -11.78 -0.15 14.00
C GLU A 6 -12.22 0.48 12.68
N TYR A 7 -11.25 0.80 11.85
CA TYR A 7 -11.43 1.07 10.44
C TYR A 7 -10.95 -0.12 9.63
N VAL A 8 -11.73 -0.48 8.61
CA VAL A 8 -11.35 -1.48 7.61
C VAL A 8 -11.01 -0.74 6.33
N LEU A 9 -9.76 -0.83 5.90
CA LEU A 9 -9.30 -0.36 4.61
C LEU A 9 -9.46 -1.48 3.60
N GLU A 10 -10.24 -1.22 2.56
CA GLU A 10 -10.28 -2.04 1.37
C GLU A 10 -9.35 -1.44 0.32
N THR A 11 -8.37 -2.22 -0.10
CA THR A 11 -7.53 -1.94 -1.27
C THR A 11 -7.94 -2.88 -2.38
N ARG A 12 -8.31 -2.33 -3.53
CA ARG A 12 -8.67 -3.11 -4.71
C ARG A 12 -7.79 -2.72 -5.88
N ARG A 13 -7.23 -3.72 -6.54
CA ARG A 13 -6.47 -3.53 -7.78
C ARG A 13 -7.44 -3.31 -8.94
N ASP A 14 -7.18 -2.32 -9.78
CA ASP A 14 -7.98 -2.12 -10.99
C ASP A 14 -7.81 -3.32 -11.94
N TYR A 15 -8.85 -3.58 -12.73
CA TYR A 15 -8.92 -4.68 -13.69
C TYR A 15 -8.89 -6.09 -13.08
N THR A 16 -8.92 -6.21 -11.76
CA THR A 16 -9.12 -7.48 -11.06
C THR A 16 -10.26 -7.39 -10.02
N ASP A 17 -10.70 -8.55 -9.56
CA ASP A 17 -11.57 -8.67 -8.38
C ASP A 17 -10.76 -8.91 -7.10
N GLU A 18 -9.44 -8.70 -7.15
CA GLU A 18 -8.57 -8.86 -5.99
C GLU A 18 -8.80 -7.73 -5.00
N VAL A 19 -9.16 -8.12 -3.78
CA VAL A 19 -9.43 -7.21 -2.66
C VAL A 19 -8.58 -7.62 -1.47
N SER A 20 -7.85 -6.65 -0.93
CA SER A 20 -7.12 -6.77 0.33
C SER A 20 -7.81 -5.94 1.41
N LEU A 21 -8.01 -6.55 2.58
CA LEU A 21 -8.65 -5.92 3.73
C LEU A 21 -7.65 -5.79 4.88
N GLN A 22 -7.50 -4.57 5.39
CA GLN A 22 -6.63 -4.28 6.53
C GLN A 22 -7.42 -3.58 7.64
N HIS A 23 -7.18 -4.01 8.88
CA HIS A 23 -7.84 -3.44 10.06
C HIS A 23 -6.89 -2.48 10.79
N PHE A 24 -7.42 -1.31 11.12
CA PHE A 24 -6.71 -0.28 11.87
C PHE A 24 -7.52 0.13 13.10
N PRO A 25 -6.89 0.44 14.24
CA PRO A 25 -7.57 1.08 15.35
C PRO A 25 -8.27 2.37 14.90
N ALA A 26 -9.44 2.70 15.47
CA ALA A 26 -10.16 3.93 15.13
C ALA A 26 -9.41 5.25 15.44
N THR A 27 -8.30 5.18 16.18
CA THR A 27 -7.39 6.31 16.43
C THR A 27 -6.38 6.53 15.31
N THR A 28 -6.34 5.66 14.30
CA THR A 28 -5.39 5.72 13.18
C THR A 28 -5.85 6.75 12.16
N SER A 29 -5.04 7.79 11.98
CA SER A 29 -5.26 8.83 10.96
C SER A 29 -4.45 8.60 9.69
N VAL A 30 -3.42 7.75 9.74
CA VAL A 30 -2.51 7.45 8.62
C VAL A 30 -2.29 5.94 8.53
N ALA A 31 -2.49 5.38 7.34
CA ALA A 31 -2.23 3.99 7.02
C ALA A 31 -1.25 3.90 5.84
N SER A 32 -0.32 2.96 5.90
CA SER A 32 0.62 2.67 4.81
C SER A 32 0.28 1.34 4.18
N VAL A 33 0.06 1.34 2.87
CA VAL A 33 -0.16 0.11 2.09
C VAL A 33 1.13 -0.20 1.32
N THR A 34 1.75 -1.34 1.62
CA THR A 34 2.99 -1.80 0.99
C THR A 34 2.71 -2.89 -0.02
N ASP A 35 3.77 -3.38 -0.69
CA ASP A 35 3.73 -4.54 -1.59
C ASP A 35 2.76 -4.39 -2.77
N LEU A 36 2.50 -3.15 -3.18
CA LEU A 36 1.74 -2.84 -4.37
C LEU A 36 2.62 -2.97 -5.61
N GLU A 37 2.07 -3.58 -6.65
CA GLU A 37 2.75 -3.69 -7.94
C GLU A 37 2.93 -2.33 -8.57
N SER A 38 4.02 -2.15 -9.31
CA SER A 38 4.36 -0.88 -9.94
C SER A 38 3.55 -0.61 -11.21
N SER A 39 3.22 0.66 -11.49
CA SER A 39 2.41 1.05 -12.64
C SER A 39 1.02 0.40 -12.67
N VAL A 40 0.50 0.06 -11.49
CA VAL A 40 -0.84 -0.51 -11.32
C VAL A 40 -1.70 0.51 -10.59
N LYS A 41 -2.96 0.62 -11.04
CA LYS A 41 -3.94 1.51 -10.46
C LYS A 41 -4.71 0.77 -9.37
N TYR A 42 -4.85 1.43 -8.22
CA TYR A 42 -5.53 0.88 -7.05
C TYR A 42 -6.61 1.84 -6.56
N SER A 43 -7.71 1.27 -6.09
CA SER A 43 -8.78 1.99 -5.42
C SER A 43 -8.76 1.68 -3.92
N PHE A 44 -8.97 2.72 -3.12
CA PHE A 44 -8.93 2.65 -1.67
C PHE A 44 -10.22 3.23 -1.08
N ARG A 45 -10.84 2.50 -0.15
CA ARG A 45 -12.02 2.97 0.59
C ARG A 45 -12.02 2.42 2.01
N LEU A 46 -12.61 3.17 2.93
CA LEU A 46 -12.66 2.85 4.35
C LEU A 46 -14.08 2.54 4.81
N ALA A 47 -14.24 1.64 5.77
CA ALA A 47 -15.50 1.46 6.49
C ALA A 47 -15.24 1.38 7.99
N ALA A 48 -16.16 1.91 8.79
CA ALA A 48 -16.14 1.69 10.24
C ALA A 48 -16.52 0.23 10.55
N TYR A 49 -15.85 -0.37 11.52
CA TYR A 49 -16.12 -1.73 11.99
C TYR A 49 -16.27 -1.72 13.52
N ASN A 50 -17.33 -2.36 13.99
CA ASN A 50 -17.62 -2.49 15.42
C ASN A 50 -18.15 -3.90 15.72
N ARG A 51 -18.59 -4.16 16.96
CA ARG A 51 -19.12 -5.48 17.36
C ARG A 51 -20.27 -6.02 16.50
N PHE A 52 -21.01 -5.14 15.83
CA PHE A 52 -22.17 -5.47 15.01
C PHE A 52 -21.78 -5.68 13.54
N GLY A 53 -20.51 -5.48 13.21
CA GLY A 53 -19.95 -5.65 11.88
C GLY A 53 -19.50 -4.35 11.24
N ARG A 54 -19.39 -4.39 9.92
CA ARG A 54 -18.89 -3.32 9.07
C ARG A 54 -20.03 -2.41 8.62
N GLY A 55 -19.82 -1.09 8.70
CA GLY A 55 -20.69 -0.09 8.11
C GLY A 55 -20.51 0.04 6.58
N ALA A 56 -21.16 1.06 6.01
CA ALA A 56 -20.96 1.42 4.62
C ALA A 56 -19.51 1.89 4.36
N TYR A 57 -19.03 1.67 3.14
CA TYR A 57 -17.76 2.24 2.70
C TYR A 57 -17.87 3.74 2.44
N SER A 58 -16.75 4.45 2.61
CA SER A 58 -16.54 5.82 2.16
C SER A 58 -16.57 5.92 0.64
N ASN A 59 -16.45 7.15 0.13
CA ASN A 59 -16.02 7.36 -1.24
C ASN A 59 -14.68 6.67 -1.49
N SER A 60 -14.51 6.19 -2.72
CA SER A 60 -13.26 5.59 -3.16
C SER A 60 -12.32 6.68 -3.66
N ILE A 61 -11.04 6.59 -3.29
CA ILE A 61 -9.96 7.32 -3.94
C ILE A 61 -9.22 6.35 -4.86
N THR A 62 -8.58 6.86 -5.90
CA THR A 62 -7.88 6.00 -6.87
C THR A 62 -6.55 6.61 -7.23
N GLU A 63 -5.49 5.82 -7.07
CA GLU A 63 -4.11 6.25 -7.27
C GLU A 63 -3.34 5.19 -8.04
N SER A 64 -2.37 5.64 -8.83
CA SER A 64 -1.45 4.75 -9.55
C SER A 64 -0.12 4.70 -8.82
N THR A 65 0.37 3.50 -8.57
CA THR A 65 1.73 3.33 -8.05
C THR A 65 2.75 3.78 -9.09
N ARG A 66 3.82 4.41 -8.62
CA ARG A 66 4.93 4.76 -9.50
C ARG A 66 5.60 3.50 -10.00
N LEU A 67 6.22 3.60 -11.18
CA LEU A 67 7.14 2.58 -11.65
C LEU A 67 8.18 2.33 -10.56
N LYS A 68 8.37 1.08 -10.18
CA LYS A 68 9.48 0.71 -9.31
C LYS A 68 10.72 0.80 -10.17
N CYS A 69 11.51 1.84 -9.97
CA CYS A 69 12.82 1.94 -10.60
C CYS A 69 13.79 1.11 -9.75
N GLU A 70 13.85 -0.20 -9.99
CA GLU A 70 14.91 -1.01 -9.41
C GLU A 70 16.18 -0.78 -10.22
N LEU A 71 16.92 0.27 -9.88
CA LEU A 71 18.36 0.29 -10.17
C LEU A 71 19.02 -0.71 -9.21
N SER A 72 19.51 -1.84 -9.73
CA SER A 72 20.41 -2.72 -8.97
C SER A 72 21.79 -2.07 -8.86
N ALA A 73 21.95 -1.12 -7.94
CA ALA A 73 23.27 -0.60 -7.58
C ALA A 73 23.89 -1.50 -6.50
N SER A 74 25.01 -2.17 -6.81
CA SER A 74 25.86 -2.77 -5.78
C SER A 74 26.56 -1.64 -5.04
N PHE A 75 26.28 -1.46 -3.75
CA PHE A 75 26.93 -0.44 -2.92
C PHE A 75 28.20 -1.04 -2.31
N ASN A 76 29.37 -0.61 -2.77
CA ASN A 76 30.62 -0.94 -2.09
C ASN A 76 30.81 0.03 -0.92
N GLN A 77 30.69 -0.46 0.32
CA GLN A 77 30.66 0.36 1.53
C GLN A 77 32.02 1.03 1.87
N ASP A 78 33.07 0.75 1.10
CA ASP A 78 34.42 1.29 1.28
C ASP A 78 34.76 2.41 0.27
N SER A 79 33.82 2.87 -0.57
CA SER A 79 34.05 3.95 -1.55
C SER A 79 32.98 5.04 -1.51
N LEU A 80 33.42 6.30 -1.32
CA LEU A 80 32.59 7.51 -1.26
C LEU A 80 32.09 8.03 -2.62
N TRP A 81 32.11 7.21 -3.68
CA TRP A 81 31.51 7.56 -4.96
C TRP A 81 30.96 6.30 -5.65
N PHE A 82 29.76 6.39 -6.19
CA PHE A 82 29.09 5.28 -6.87
C PHE A 82 29.82 4.94 -8.18
N ILE A 83 30.25 3.69 -8.33
CA ILE A 83 30.62 3.14 -9.64
C ILE A 83 29.35 2.58 -10.27
N VAL A 84 28.88 3.19 -11.37
CA VAL A 84 27.90 2.53 -12.25
C VAL A 84 28.69 1.61 -13.17
N VAL A 85 28.62 0.29 -12.93
CA VAL A 85 29.14 -0.70 -13.88
C VAL A 85 28.03 -1.02 -14.88
N ALA A 86 28.07 -0.37 -16.05
CA ALA A 86 27.37 -0.90 -17.22
C ALA A 86 28.16 -2.12 -17.70
N ASN A 87 27.58 -3.33 -17.62
CA ASN A 87 28.16 -4.49 -18.28
C ASN A 87 27.86 -4.37 -19.79
N GLY A 88 28.92 -4.34 -20.61
CA GLY A 88 28.87 -4.45 -22.08
C GLY A 88 28.32 -5.81 -22.55
N PHE A 89 28.03 -6.04 -23.83
CA PHE A 89 28.49 -5.45 -25.09
C PHE A 89 27.31 -5.23 -26.05
#